data_AF-A0A920LRR0-F1
#
_entry.id   AF-A0A920LRR0-F1
#
_cell.length_a   1.000
_cell.length_b   1.000
_cell.length_c   1.000
_cell.angle_alpha   90.00
_cell.angle_beta   90.00
_cell.angle_gamma   90.00
#
_symmetry.space_group_name_H-M   'P 1'
#
loop_
_entity.id
_entity.type
_entity.pdbx_description
1 polymer ?
#
loop_
_entity_poly.entity_id
_entity_poly.type
_entity_poly.pdbx_seq_one_letter_code
_entity_poly.pdbx_strand_id
1 'polypeptide(L)'
;MEFIGLDLILPYISQKTLEFLEFSDVMLGLLKAAIFGFIIALMGCYHGYYSGRGAEGVGKATTNAVVSASILILIANYSVTALFFG
;
A
#
# COMPACT_ATOMS: atom_id res chain seq x y z
N MET A 1 21.04 -36.35 13.39
CA MET A 1 21.79 -35.08 13.23
C MET A 1 20.90 -33.95 12.71
N GLU A 2 19.79 -34.23 12.02
CA GLU A 2 18.81 -33.22 11.55
C GLU A 2 18.01 -32.51 12.65
N PHE A 3 17.69 -33.16 13.78
CA PHE A 3 16.86 -32.55 14.83
C PHE A 3 17.53 -31.39 15.60
N ILE A 4 18.86 -31.38 15.73
CA ILE A 4 19.60 -30.32 16.47
C ILE A 4 19.69 -29.01 15.65
N GLY A 5 19.57 -29.09 14.32
CA GLY A 5 19.59 -27.91 13.45
C GLY A 5 18.32 -27.06 13.55
N LEU A 6 17.16 -27.68 13.81
CA LEU A 6 15.87 -26.98 13.89
C LEU A 6 15.72 -26.18 15.20
N ASP A 7 16.18 -26.72 16.34
CA ASP A 7 16.17 -26.03 17.63
C ASP A 7 17.08 -24.79 17.67
N LEU A 8 18.10 -24.72 16.82
CA LEU A 8 18.98 -23.54 16.70
C LEU A 8 18.45 -22.52 15.68
N ILE A 9 17.73 -22.95 14.64
CA ILE A 9 17.18 -22.07 13.60
C ILE A 9 15.96 -21.28 14.09
N LEU A 10 15.08 -21.91 14.90
CA LEU A 10 13.85 -21.29 15.42
C LEU A 10 14.10 -20.05 16.30
N PRO A 11 15.03 -20.06 17.29
CA PRO A 11 15.35 -18.86 18.05
C PRO A 11 16.13 -17.83 17.22
N TYR A 12 16.96 -18.28 16.26
CA TYR A 12 17.71 -17.38 15.38
C TYR A 12 16.79 -16.55 14.46
N ILE A 13 15.78 -17.17 13.85
CA ILE A 13 14.80 -16.47 13.00
C ILE A 13 13.94 -15.52 13.84
N SER A 14 13.54 -15.91 15.06
CA SER A 14 12.77 -15.05 15.97
C SER A 14 13.53 -13.78 16.36
N GLN A 15 14.81 -13.90 16.75
CA GLN A 15 15.65 -12.75 17.11
C GLN A 15 15.91 -11.84 15.90
N LYS A 16 16.22 -12.43 14.72
CA LYS A 16 16.49 -11.66 13.51
C LYS A 16 15.25 -11.00 12.92
N THR A 17 14.08 -11.64 13.04
CA THR A 17 12.81 -11.03 12.63
C THR A 17 12.49 -9.85 13.53
N LEU A 18 12.66 -9.94 14.86
CA LEU A 18 12.39 -8.81 15.77
C LEU A 18 13.40 -7.66 15.64
N GLU A 19 14.63 -7.94 15.19
CA GLU A 19 15.64 -6.93 14.91
C GLU A 19 15.44 -6.24 13.54
N PHE A 20 14.84 -6.94 12.56
CA PHE A 20 14.47 -6.38 11.25
C PHE A 20 13.06 -5.77 11.22
N LEU A 21 12.13 -6.21 12.08
CA LEU A 21 10.80 -5.62 12.24
C LEU A 21 10.90 -4.42 13.18
N GLU A 22 11.61 -3.38 12.76
CA GLU A 22 11.57 -2.12 13.51
C GLU A 22 10.11 -1.61 13.55
N PHE A 23 9.70 -1.09 14.70
CA PHE A 23 8.38 -0.43 14.87
C PHE A 23 8.13 0.66 13.80
N SER A 24 9.23 1.18 13.24
CA SER A 24 9.25 2.13 12.12
C SER A 24 8.56 1.57 10.87
N ASP A 25 8.81 0.33 10.47
CA ASP A 25 8.21 -0.29 9.28
C ASP A 25 6.69 -0.43 9.39
N VAL A 26 6.20 -0.75 10.60
CA VAL A 26 4.77 -0.86 10.87
C VAL A 26 4.10 0.51 10.79
N MET A 27 4.71 1.54 11.38
CA MET A 27 4.21 2.93 11.30
C MET A 27 4.18 3.44 9.85
N LEU A 28 5.18 3.10 9.05
CA LEU A 28 5.25 3.48 7.64
C LEU A 28 4.20 2.78 6.79
N GLY A 29 3.97 1.48 7.03
CA GLY A 29 2.89 0.73 6.41
C GLY A 29 1.52 1.37 6.71
N LEU A 30 1.30 1.78 7.96
CA LEU A 30 0.06 2.41 8.40
C LEU A 30 -0.16 3.79 7.74
N LEU A 31 0.87 4.63 7.73
CA LEU A 31 0.82 5.95 7.09
C LEU A 31 0.59 5.84 5.58
N LYS A 32 1.28 4.90 4.93
CA LYS A 32 1.13 4.61 3.49
C LYS A 32 -0.29 4.15 3.16
N ALA A 33 -0.87 3.26 3.97
CA ALA A 33 -2.26 2.82 3.80
C ALA A 33 -3.26 3.98 3.97
N ALA A 34 -3.05 4.87 4.95
CA ALA A 34 -3.89 6.04 5.16
C ALA A 34 -3.84 7.01 3.95
N ILE A 35 -2.65 7.27 3.42
CA ILE A 35 -2.46 8.13 2.23
C ILE A 35 -3.16 7.52 1.01
N PHE A 36 -3.04 6.21 0.80
CA PHE A 36 -3.70 5.54 -0.33
C PHE A 36 -5.22 5.60 -0.22
N GLY A 37 -5.77 5.34 0.97
CA GLY A 37 -7.21 5.46 1.21
C GLY A 37 -7.72 6.88 0.95
N PHE A 38 -6.96 7.89 1.37
CA PHE A 38 -7.30 9.29 1.12
C PHE A 38 -7.29 9.63 -0.37
N ILE A 39 -6.26 9.20 -1.11
CA ILE A 39 -6.16 9.42 -2.56
C ILE A 39 -7.32 8.77 -3.32
N ILE A 40 -7.68 7.53 -2.97
CA ILE A 40 -8.79 6.80 -3.61
C ILE A 40 -10.11 7.53 -3.37
N ALA A 41 -10.38 7.95 -2.14
CA ALA A 41 -11.59 8.69 -1.80
C ALA A 41 -11.69 10.00 -2.59
N LEU A 42 -10.59 10.75 -2.66
CA LEU A 42 -10.56 12.04 -3.34
C LEU A 42 -10.72 11.89 -4.86
N MET A 43 -10.03 10.91 -5.48
CA MET A 43 -10.17 10.62 -6.91
C MET A 43 -11.55 10.07 -7.27
N GLY A 44 -12.15 9.27 -6.40
CA GLY A 44 -13.52 8.78 -6.53
C GLY A 44 -14.55 9.91 -6.48
N CYS A 45 -14.43 10.81 -5.51
CA CYS A 45 -15.27 12.00 -5.42
C CYS A 45 -15.07 12.92 -6.64
N TYR A 46 -13.83 13.13 -7.08
CA TYR A 46 -13.51 14.02 -8.21
C TYR A 46 -14.16 13.54 -9.51
N HIS A 47 -13.93 12.27 -9.88
CA HIS A 47 -14.51 11.71 -11.09
C HIS A 47 -16.02 11.46 -10.98
N GLY A 48 -16.51 11.20 -9.76
CA GLY A 48 -17.94 11.12 -9.49
C GLY A 48 -18.66 12.46 -9.72
N TYR A 49 -18.05 13.58 -9.29
CA TYR A 49 -18.60 14.92 -9.48
C TYR A 49 -18.57 15.38 -10.94
N TYR A 50 -17.54 14.98 -11.69
CA TYR A 50 -17.40 15.23 -13.12
C TYR A 50 -18.07 14.17 -14.01
N SER A 51 -18.85 13.25 -13.42
CA SER A 51 -19.48 12.17 -14.17
C SER A 51 -20.61 12.69 -15.08
N GLY A 52 -20.69 12.11 -16.28
CA GLY A 52 -21.77 12.40 -17.22
C GLY A 52 -23.12 11.89 -16.72
N ARG A 53 -24.21 12.39 -17.33
CA ARG A 53 -25.58 11.99 -16.97
C ARG A 53 -25.84 10.55 -17.42
N GLY A 54 -26.50 9.76 -16.58
CA GLY A 54 -26.94 8.39 -16.89
C GLY A 54 -25.99 7.28 -16.45
N ALA A 55 -26.50 6.06 -16.31
CA ALA A 55 -25.77 4.92 -15.75
C ALA A 55 -24.47 4.55 -16.50
N GLU A 56 -24.45 4.73 -17.83
CA GLU A 56 -23.27 4.48 -18.66
C GLU A 56 -22.15 5.50 -18.40
N GLY A 57 -22.52 6.75 -18.14
CA GLY A 57 -21.58 7.83 -17.83
C GLY A 57 -20.90 7.65 -16.48
N VAL A 58 -21.66 7.21 -15.46
CA VAL A 58 -21.12 6.93 -14.13
C VAL A 58 -20.19 5.72 -14.16
N GLY A 59 -20.51 4.68 -14.93
CA GLY A 59 -19.64 3.52 -15.15
C GLY A 59 -18.28 3.91 -15.75
N LYS A 60 -18.28 4.68 -16.85
CA LYS A 60 -17.04 5.18 -17.47
C LYS A 60 -16.24 6.09 -16.54
N ALA A 61 -16.91 6.99 -15.82
CA ALA A 61 -16.25 7.87 -14.86
C ALA A 61 -15.57 7.08 -13.72
N THR A 62 -16.23 6.03 -13.22
CA THR A 62 -15.70 5.16 -12.16
C THR A 62 -14.46 4.39 -12.63
N THR A 63 -14.48 3.84 -13.85
CA THR A 63 -13.31 3.14 -14.42
C THR A 63 -12.12 4.10 -14.57
N ASN A 64 -12.34 5.30 -15.08
CA ASN A 64 -11.28 6.31 -15.20
C ASN A 64 -10.77 6.79 -13.82
N ALA A 65 -11.65 6.86 -12.83
CA ALA A 65 -11.29 7.18 -11.45
C ALA A 65 -10.34 6.15 -10.84
N VAL A 66 -10.67 4.86 -11.00
CA VAL A 66 -9.85 3.76 -10.45
C VAL A 66 -8.51 3.67 -11.17
N VAL A 67 -8.48 3.82 -12.49
CA VAL A 67 -7.22 3.78 -13.27
C VAL A 67 -6.30 4.93 -12.85
N SER A 68 -6.82 6.16 -12.78
CA SER A 68 -6.03 7.32 -12.35
C SER A 68 -5.56 7.21 -10.90
N ALA A 69 -6.42 6.75 -9.99
CA ALA A 69 -6.06 6.49 -8.60
C ALA A 69 -4.97 5.41 -8.49
N SER A 70 -5.04 4.32 -9.27
CA SER A 70 -4.07 3.22 -9.24
C SER A 70 -2.67 3.69 -9.68
N ILE A 71 -2.59 4.54 -10.70
CA ILE A 71 -1.33 5.13 -11.16
C ILE A 71 -0.74 6.04 -10.07
N LEU A 72 -1.58 6.87 -9.43
CA LEU A 72 -1.15 7.77 -8.37
C LEU A 72 -0.67 7.01 -7.12
N ILE A 73 -1.33 5.90 -6.77
CA ILE A 73 -0.91 4.99 -5.71
C ILE A 73 0.44 4.35 -6.05
N LEU A 74 0.65 3.90 -7.28
CA LEU A 74 1.94 3.34 -7.73
C LEU A 74 3.09 4.33 -7.56
N ILE A 75 2.87 5.58 -8.00
CA ILE A 75 3.85 6.67 -7.84
C ILE A 75 4.09 6.94 -6.35
N ALA A 76 3.04 7.09 -5.54
CA ALA A 76 3.17 7.34 -4.11
C ALA A 76 3.87 6.17 -3.38
N ASN A 77 3.62 4.93 -3.79
CA ASN A 77 4.29 3.75 -3.28
C ASN A 77 5.79 3.80 -3.56
N TYR A 78 6.15 4.10 -4.80
CA TYR A 78 7.54 4.25 -5.21
C TYR A 78 8.22 5.41 -4.48
N SER A 79 7.56 6.57 -4.36
CA SER A 79 8.10 7.72 -3.64
C SER A 79 8.40 7.39 -2.17
N VAL A 80 7.48 6.72 -1.47
CA VAL A 80 7.70 6.33 -0.07
C VAL A 80 8.83 5.32 0.05
N THR A 81 8.87 4.32 -0.83
CA THR A 81 9.95 3.32 -0.82
C THR A 81 11.31 3.92 -1.18
N ALA A 82 11.38 4.82 -2.16
CA ALA A 82 12.61 5.50 -2.53
C ALA A 82 13.13 6.45 -1.44
N LEU A 83 12.25 7.05 -0.63
CA LEU A 83 12.64 7.93 0.46
C LEU A 83 13.13 7.15 1.70
N PHE A 84 12.73 5.88 1.83
CA PHE A 84 13.09 5.03 2.98
C PHE A 84 14.23 4.05 2.72
N PHE A 85 14.30 3.47 1.52
CA PHE A 85 15.33 2.51 1.11
C PHE A 85 16.39 3.11 0.17
N GLY A 86 16.23 4.38 -0.24
CA GLY A 86 17.19 5.12 -1.04
C GLY A 86 18.17 5.94 -0.21
#